data_AF-A0A401RXW8-F1
#
_entry.id   AF-A0A401RXW8-F1
#
_cell.length_a   1.000
_cell.length_b   1.000
_cell.length_c   1.000
_cell.angle_alpha   90.00
_cell.angle_beta   90.00
_cell.angle_gamma   90.00
#
_symmetry.space_group_name_H-M   'P 1'
#
loop_
_entity.id
_entity.type
_entity.pdbx_description
1 polymer ?
#
loop_
_entity_poly.entity_id
_entity_poly.type
_entity_poly.pdbx_seq_one_letter_code
_entity_poly.pdbx_strand_id
1 'polypeptide(L)'
;MVASRQGDEMAPAGVAAAQVRALYKRLLLAHRLLPDDLRAIGDRYVREEFRRSKGLGVEEADRFLKEWEAYADTLQAQATESVMHPVPKANYGVDLTANKLKDFNEEQIGQLYALMQEATKPVQ
;
A
#
# COMPACT_ATOMS: atom_id res chain seq x y z
N MET A 1 -39.46 -33.02 -5.33
CA MET A 1 -38.89 -31.93 -4.50
C MET A 1 -37.44 -32.33 -4.20
N VAL A 2 -36.50 -31.94 -5.06
CA VAL A 2 -35.08 -32.30 -4.92
C VAL A 2 -34.35 -31.02 -4.54
N ALA A 3 -33.76 -31.02 -3.35
CA ALA A 3 -33.00 -29.90 -2.83
C ALA A 3 -31.72 -29.72 -3.66
N SER A 4 -31.62 -28.59 -4.36
CA SER A 4 -30.38 -28.13 -4.97
C SER A 4 -29.36 -27.85 -3.87
N ARG A 5 -28.29 -28.66 -3.82
CA ARG A 5 -27.08 -28.31 -3.07
C ARG A 5 -26.35 -27.22 -3.84
N GLN A 6 -26.42 -26.00 -3.32
CA GLN A 6 -25.51 -24.92 -3.73
C GLN A 6 -24.09 -25.34 -3.34
N GLY A 7 -23.20 -25.39 -4.32
CA GLY A 7 -21.78 -25.63 -4.11
C GLY A 7 -21.17 -24.48 -3.32
N ASP A 8 -20.59 -24.82 -2.18
CA ASP A 8 -19.67 -23.98 -1.44
C ASP A 8 -18.36 -23.93 -2.24
N GLU A 9 -18.23 -22.97 -3.15
CA GLU A 9 -16.97 -22.68 -3.85
C GLU A 9 -16.07 -21.85 -2.93
N MET A 10 -15.64 -22.46 -1.83
CA MET A 10 -14.65 -21.88 -0.94
C MET A 10 -13.29 -22.06 -1.60
N ALA A 11 -12.77 -21.01 -2.24
CA ALA A 11 -11.41 -20.99 -2.78
C ALA A 11 -10.44 -21.53 -1.71
N PRO A 12 -9.54 -22.49 -2.04
CA PRO A 12 -8.75 -23.14 -1.02
C PRO A 12 -7.83 -22.11 -0.37
N ALA A 13 -7.92 -21.98 0.96
CA ALA A 13 -7.15 -21.02 1.77
C ALA A 13 -5.64 -20.96 1.45
N GLY A 14 -5.08 -22.03 0.86
CA GLY A 14 -3.71 -22.09 0.35
C GLY A 14 -3.40 -21.11 -0.80
N VAL A 15 -4.36 -20.78 -1.66
CA VAL A 15 -4.19 -19.83 -2.78
C VAL A 15 -4.11 -18.40 -2.25
N ALA A 16 -4.99 -18.01 -1.34
CA ALA A 16 -4.96 -16.69 -0.69
C ALA A 16 -3.65 -16.47 0.08
N ALA A 17 -3.18 -17.47 0.84
CA ALA A 17 -1.91 -17.38 1.54
C ALA A 17 -0.70 -17.25 0.59
N ALA A 18 -0.75 -17.86 -0.60
CA ALA A 18 0.29 -17.70 -1.63
C ALA A 18 0.27 -16.29 -2.23
N GLN A 19 -0.91 -15.74 -2.53
CA GLN A 19 -1.07 -14.37 -3.03
C GLN A 19 -0.56 -13.33 -2.03
N VAL A 20 -0.94 -13.43 -0.75
CA VAL A 20 -0.44 -12.55 0.32
C VAL A 20 1.10 -12.57 0.38
N ARG A 21 1.71 -13.75 0.32
CA ARG A 21 3.18 -13.89 0.33
C ARG A 21 3.83 -13.32 -0.93
N ALA A 22 3.21 -13.49 -2.09
CA ALA A 22 3.70 -12.94 -3.35
C ALA A 22 3.67 -11.41 -3.32
N LEU A 23 2.56 -10.82 -2.88
CA LEU A 23 2.41 -9.37 -2.75
C LEU A 23 3.42 -8.78 -1.77
N TYR A 24 3.56 -9.39 -0.59
CA TYR A 24 4.54 -8.98 0.41
C TYR A 24 5.98 -9.01 -0.14
N LYS A 25 6.36 -10.06 -0.86
CA LYS A 25 7.67 -10.14 -1.53
C LYS A 25 7.82 -9.06 -2.60
N ARG A 26 6.78 -8.82 -3.42
CA ARG A 26 6.80 -7.81 -4.49
C ARG A 26 7.06 -6.41 -3.93
N LEU A 27 6.39 -6.04 -2.83
CA LEU A 27 6.61 -4.77 -2.13
C LEU A 27 8.06 -4.62 -1.64
N LEU A 28 8.59 -5.64 -0.95
CA LEU A 28 9.97 -5.60 -0.47
C LEU A 28 11.01 -5.57 -1.59
N LEU A 29 10.70 -6.12 -2.77
CA LEU A 29 11.54 -6.01 -3.95
C LEU A 29 11.48 -4.60 -4.55
N ALA A 30 10.28 -4.03 -4.69
CA ALA A 30 10.11 -2.65 -5.14
C ALA A 30 10.86 -1.66 -4.24
N HIS A 31 10.82 -1.86 -2.92
CA HIS A 31 11.56 -1.03 -1.95
C HIS A 31 13.07 -1.00 -2.15
N ARG A 32 13.67 -2.05 -2.73
CA ARG A 32 15.12 -2.08 -3.01
C ARG A 32 15.54 -1.06 -4.06
N LEU A 33 14.60 -0.54 -4.83
CA LEU A 33 14.82 0.50 -5.84
C LEU A 33 14.62 1.91 -5.27
N LEU A 34 14.16 2.04 -4.02
CA LEU A 34 13.97 3.33 -3.36
C LEU A 34 15.28 3.83 -2.72
N PRO A 35 15.42 5.15 -2.51
CA PRO A 35 16.45 5.73 -1.64
C PRO A 35 16.44 5.09 -0.24
N ASP A 36 17.61 4.98 0.39
CA ASP A 36 17.80 4.20 1.62
C ASP A 36 16.86 4.60 2.76
N ASP A 37 16.62 5.90 2.96
CA ASP A 37 15.71 6.38 4.01
C ASP A 37 14.26 5.99 3.75
N LEU A 38 13.80 6.13 2.49
CA LEU A 38 12.44 5.74 2.09
C LEU A 38 12.26 4.22 2.18
N ARG A 39 13.28 3.46 1.76
CA ARG A 39 13.30 2.01 1.89
C ARG A 39 13.20 1.58 3.35
N ALA A 40 13.99 2.16 4.25
CA ALA A 40 14.01 1.79 5.65
C ALA A 40 12.65 2.01 6.33
N ILE A 41 12.03 3.17 6.08
CA ILE A 41 10.71 3.51 6.62
C ILE A 41 9.63 2.61 6.01
N GLY A 42 9.64 2.43 4.68
CA GLY A 42 8.69 1.59 3.97
C GLY A 42 8.75 0.13 4.41
N ASP A 43 9.95 -0.46 4.49
CA ASP A 43 10.15 -1.84 4.94
C ASP A 43 9.58 -2.11 6.33
N ARG A 44 9.75 -1.16 7.26
CA ARG A 44 9.19 -1.25 8.60
C ARG A 44 7.67 -1.20 8.55
N TYR A 45 7.12 -0.22 7.83
CA TYR A 45 5.67 -0.04 7.69
C TYR A 45 4.99 -1.28 7.10
N VAL A 46 5.48 -1.79 5.97
CA VAL A 46 4.91 -2.99 5.31
C VAL A 46 4.93 -4.21 6.23
N ARG A 47 6.02 -4.43 6.97
CA ARG A 47 6.11 -5.52 7.95
C ARG A 47 5.07 -5.40 9.06
N GLU A 48 4.84 -4.20 9.55
CA GLU A 48 3.88 -3.93 10.61
C GLU A 48 2.45 -4.11 10.13
N GLU A 49 2.10 -3.54 8.98
CA GLU A 49 0.76 -3.64 8.41
C GLU A 49 0.38 -5.08 8.06
N PHE A 50 1.26 -5.84 7.39
CA PHE A 50 1.01 -7.26 7.09
C PHE A 50 0.97 -8.13 8.36
N ARG A 51 1.59 -7.69 9.47
CA ARG A 51 1.47 -8.39 10.75
C ARG A 51 0.12 -8.11 11.40
N ARG A 52 -0.33 -6.85 11.38
CA ARG A 52 -1.63 -6.43 11.91
C ARG A 52 -2.80 -7.06 11.13
N SER A 53 -2.61 -7.32 9.83
CA SER A 53 -3.67 -7.86 8.97
C SER A 53 -3.89 -9.37 9.04
N LYS A 54 -3.09 -10.13 9.80
CA LYS A 54 -3.17 -11.62 9.86
C LYS A 54 -4.49 -12.19 10.38
N GLY A 55 -5.36 -11.36 10.99
CA GLY A 55 -6.64 -11.78 11.55
C GLY A 55 -7.86 -11.08 10.96
N LEU A 56 -7.71 -10.40 9.82
CA LEU A 56 -8.83 -9.73 9.15
C LEU A 56 -9.89 -10.74 8.68
N GLY A 57 -11.15 -10.29 8.65
CA GLY A 57 -12.24 -11.04 8.02
C GLY A 57 -12.05 -11.12 6.50
N VAL A 58 -12.81 -11.99 5.82
CA VAL A 58 -12.65 -12.24 4.37
C VAL A 58 -12.79 -10.94 3.55
N GLU A 59 -13.85 -10.15 3.77
CA GLU A 59 -14.07 -8.90 3.02
C GLU A 59 -13.01 -7.82 3.31
N GLU A 60 -12.49 -7.79 4.52
CA GLU A 60 -11.41 -6.87 4.91
C GLU A 60 -10.08 -7.31 4.32
N ALA A 61 -9.82 -8.62 4.28
CA ALA A 61 -8.64 -9.20 3.63
C ALA A 61 -8.65 -8.96 2.12
N ASP A 62 -9.80 -9.09 1.46
CA ASP A 62 -9.95 -8.82 0.03
C ASP A 62 -9.71 -7.34 -0.28
N ARG A 63 -10.31 -6.42 0.51
CA ARG A 63 -10.05 -4.99 0.39
C ARG A 63 -8.59 -4.65 0.66
N PHE A 64 -8.00 -5.25 1.70
CA PHE A 64 -6.58 -5.09 2.02
C PHE A 64 -5.71 -5.50 0.83
N LEU A 65 -5.89 -6.71 0.28
CA LEU A 65 -5.10 -7.18 -0.86
C LEU A 65 -5.23 -6.25 -2.07
N LYS A 66 -6.45 -5.83 -2.40
CA LYS A 66 -6.70 -4.92 -3.53
C LYS A 66 -5.98 -3.58 -3.39
N GLU A 67 -6.09 -2.93 -2.23
CA GLU A 67 -5.42 -1.64 -1.99
C GLU A 67 -3.90 -1.79 -1.99
N TRP A 68 -3.38 -2.89 -1.42
CA TRP A 68 -1.95 -3.17 -1.37
C TRP A 68 -1.36 -3.57 -2.74
N GLU A 69 -2.14 -4.23 -3.60
CA GLU A 69 -1.78 -4.47 -5.00
C GLU A 69 -1.66 -3.16 -5.77
N ALA A 70 -2.65 -2.26 -5.66
CA ALA A 70 -2.63 -0.96 -6.30
C ALA A 70 -1.45 -0.08 -5.82
N TYR A 71 -1.16 -0.12 -4.52
CA TYR A 71 0.02 0.53 -3.96
C TYR A 71 1.31 -0.06 -4.53
N ALA A 72 1.43 -1.38 -4.57
CA ALA A 72 2.60 -2.05 -5.12
C ALA A 72 2.81 -1.74 -6.62
N ASP A 73 1.73 -1.64 -7.41
CA ASP A 73 1.83 -1.28 -8.84
C ASP A 73 2.36 0.14 -9.01
N THR A 74 1.79 1.08 -8.26
CA THR A 74 2.20 2.49 -8.24
C THR A 74 3.68 2.62 -7.85
N LEU A 75 4.07 1.96 -6.76
CA LEU A 75 5.42 2.03 -6.23
C LEU A 75 6.44 1.40 -7.17
N GLN A 76 6.11 0.25 -7.77
CA GLN A 76 7.00 -0.41 -8.72
C GLN A 76 7.22 0.47 -9.96
N ALA A 77 6.16 1.07 -10.50
CA ALA A 77 6.27 1.98 -11.65
C ALA A 77 7.17 3.18 -11.33
N GLN A 78 6.91 3.87 -10.21
CA GLN A 78 7.68 5.05 -9.80
C GLN A 78 9.14 4.73 -9.47
N ALA A 79 9.39 3.63 -8.75
CA ALA A 79 10.75 3.23 -8.40
C ALA A 79 11.55 2.80 -9.63
N THR A 80 10.92 2.10 -10.57
CA THR A 80 11.57 1.74 -11.85
C THR A 80 11.89 2.98 -12.68
N GLU A 81 10.93 3.89 -12.81
CA GLU A 81 11.11 5.17 -13.50
C GLU A 81 12.27 5.98 -12.90
N SER A 82 12.35 6.05 -11.56
CA SER A 82 13.43 6.77 -10.88
C SER A 82 14.83 6.23 -11.16
N VAL A 83 14.93 4.93 -11.40
CA VAL A 83 16.20 4.25 -11.73
C VAL A 83 16.53 4.42 -13.21
N MET A 84 15.54 4.35 -14.09
CA MET A 84 15.71 4.48 -15.54
C MET A 84 15.98 5.92 -15.98
N HIS A 85 15.34 6.88 -15.30
CA HIS A 85 15.40 8.31 -15.59
C HIS A 85 15.74 9.10 -14.32
N PRO A 86 17.01 9.05 -13.86
CA PRO A 86 17.41 9.73 -12.63
C PRO A 86 17.22 11.25 -12.75
N VAL A 87 16.30 11.78 -11.95
CA VAL A 87 16.10 13.22 -11.77
C VAL A 87 16.59 13.62 -10.37
N PRO A 88 17.00 14.89 -10.15
CA PRO A 88 17.50 15.35 -8.85
C PRO A 88 16.55 15.10 -7.68
N LYS A 89 15.25 15.04 -7.96
CA LYS A 89 14.21 14.70 -6.98
C LYS A 89 13.17 13.79 -7.64
N ALA A 90 13.28 12.50 -7.37
CA ALA A 90 12.25 11.54 -7.76
C ALA A 90 10.99 11.77 -6.91
N ASN A 91 9.83 11.76 -7.56
CA ASN A 91 8.54 11.89 -6.89
C ASN A 91 7.97 10.50 -6.63
N TYR A 92 7.63 10.24 -5.36
CA TYR A 92 7.01 9.00 -4.92
C TYR A 92 5.64 9.29 -4.30
N GLY A 93 4.70 8.37 -4.51
CA GLY A 93 3.33 8.50 -4.03
C GLY A 93 2.41 9.18 -5.05
N VAL A 94 1.15 9.36 -4.64
CA VAL A 94 0.10 10.00 -5.45
C VAL A 94 -0.53 11.12 -4.64
N ASP A 95 -0.94 12.17 -5.33
CA ASP A 95 -1.61 13.30 -4.70
C ASP A 95 -2.94 12.86 -4.07
N LEU A 96 -3.25 13.42 -2.90
CA LEU A 96 -4.54 13.25 -2.27
C LEU A 96 -5.58 14.07 -3.06
N THR A 97 -6.53 13.36 -3.67
CA THR A 97 -7.62 14.02 -4.39
C THR A 97 -8.59 14.68 -3.41
N ALA A 98 -9.33 15.70 -3.88
CA ALA A 98 -10.34 16.36 -3.08
C ALA A 98 -11.41 15.40 -2.52
N ASN A 99 -11.67 14.28 -3.21
CA ASN A 99 -12.60 13.27 -2.71
C ASN A 99 -11.98 12.46 -1.56
N LYS A 100 -10.71 12.06 -1.67
CA LYS A 100 -10.01 11.36 -0.57
C LYS A 100 -9.91 12.24 0.68
N LEU A 101 -9.74 13.55 0.51
CA LEU A 101 -9.69 14.48 1.64
C LEU A 101 -11.02 14.57 2.40
N LYS A 102 -12.17 14.31 1.75
CA LYS A 102 -13.48 14.32 2.43
C LYS A 102 -13.66 13.17 3.41
N ASP A 103 -12.86 12.12 3.30
CA ASP A 103 -12.91 10.95 4.18
C ASP A 103 -12.21 11.20 5.53
N PHE A 104 -11.48 12.32 5.66
CA PHE A 104 -10.77 12.70 6.88
C PHE A 104 -11.60 13.65 7.74
N ASN A 105 -11.45 13.54 9.05
CA ASN A 105 -12.02 14.50 9.99
C ASN A 105 -11.17 15.79 10.09
N GLU A 106 -11.69 16.82 10.76
CA GLU A 106 -11.03 18.14 10.86
C GLU A 106 -9.64 18.06 11.51
N GLU A 107 -9.47 17.22 12.54
CA GLU A 107 -8.18 17.04 13.20
C GLU A 107 -7.14 16.44 12.25
N GLN A 108 -7.53 15.39 11.51
CA GLN A 108 -6.67 14.73 10.54
C GLN A 108 -6.30 15.68 9.39
N ILE A 109 -7.23 16.50 8.92
CA ILE A 109 -6.96 17.54 7.93
C ILE A 109 -5.95 18.56 8.47
N GLY A 110 -6.12 19.01 9.72
CA GLY A 110 -5.16 19.89 10.40
C GLY A 110 -3.76 19.27 10.49
N GLN A 111 -3.67 18.00 10.85
CA GLN A 111 -2.40 17.26 10.91
C GLN A 111 -1.73 17.11 9.53
N LEU A 112 -2.50 16.77 8.49
CA LEU A 112 -1.99 16.70 7.12
C LEU A 112 -1.47 18.06 6.64
N TYR A 113 -2.18 19.14 6.96
CA TYR A 113 -1.75 20.50 6.62
C TYR A 113 -0.47 20.91 7.36
N ALA A 114 -0.35 20.58 8.64
CA ALA A 114 0.87 20.81 9.41
C ALA A 114 2.06 20.01 8.84
N LEU A 115 1.83 18.75 8.47
CA LEU A 115 2.84 17.89 7.84
C LEU A 115 3.31 18.46 6.49
N MET A 116 2.38 18.93 5.66
CA MET A 116 2.69 19.58 4.37
C MET A 116 3.56 20.82 4.58
N GLN A 117 3.22 21.68 5.54
CA GLN A 117 4.02 22.85 5.86
C GLN A 117 5.43 22.47 6.31
N GLU A 118 5.58 21.48 7.19
CA GLU A 118 6.89 21.01 7.64
C GLU A 118 7.73 20.47 6.48
N ALA A 119 7.14 19.60 5.65
CA ALA A 119 7.83 18.95 4.53
C ALA A 119 8.22 19.90 3.39
N THR A 120 7.64 21.11 3.34
CA THR A 120 7.90 22.11 2.29
C THR A 120 8.76 23.28 2.77
N LYS A 121 9.21 23.26 4.03
CA LYS A 121 10.18 24.25 4.52
C LYS A 121 11.47 24.18 3.70
N PRO A 122 12.11 25.32 3.43
CA PRO A 122 13.44 25.31 2.83
C PRO A 122 14.40 24.58 3.77
N VAL A 123 15.23 23.70 3.19
CA VAL A 123 16.32 23.06 3.92
C VAL A 123 17.25 24.18 4.38
N GLN A 124 17.40 24.34 5.70
CA GLN A 124 18.32 25.31 6.31
C GLN A 124 19.77 24.86 6.17
#